data_AF-A0A9W9ANU5-F1
#
_entry.id   AF-A0A9W9ANU5-F1
#
_cell.length_a   1.000
_cell.length_b   1.000
_cell.length_c   1.000
_cell.angle_alpha   90.00
_cell.angle_beta   90.00
_cell.angle_gamma   90.00
#
_symmetry.space_group_name_H-M   'P 1'
#
loop_
_entity.id
_entity.type
_entity.pdbx_description
1 polymer ?
#
loop_
_entity_poly.entity_id
_entity_poly.type
_entity_poly.pdbx_seq_one_letter_code
_entity_poly.pdbx_strand_id
1 'polypeptide(L)'
;MDAASAEKERTSLGFWSFLLQAPFDFVWQYLRRYTPNLVSLSVFLIFIPIICTISLYAGVIVWSNVAVGWQIPLYLQYGDAVQPYSHAVLEDLSSRQTYNIVLQLVVPSTDANFALGNFMNSLRLSTINNETLAIVRRPAIVIPPKSPYFSGKPHLATIDIPMLDSFVPGSTKVTVDVKIGRQDVWRSLGHGEGRELNVYSASLKGILAHKGIRGLVTRFPTVFSVICSAIFFAILFSILAACLLPSILGSTSSNNIIEPSKPFDGSEHQPSTVPAEGQFPDDSSSTETDASDQQEEEEAKPSKSARRRKRRSAKNKNASEVSVKCSLIHSPHKY
;
A
#
# COMPACT_ATOMS: atom_id res chain seq x y z
N MET A 1 49.47 30.45 56.26
CA MET A 1 49.60 31.51 55.23
C MET A 1 48.28 31.54 54.45
N ASP A 2 47.11 31.53 55.13
CA ASP A 2 45.88 30.95 54.53
C ASP A 2 44.55 31.65 54.90
N ALA A 3 44.58 32.87 55.45
CA ALA A 3 43.34 33.63 55.69
C ALA A 3 43.01 34.63 54.56
N ALA A 4 44.03 35.26 53.98
CA ALA A 4 43.85 36.28 52.95
C ALA A 4 43.48 35.72 51.56
N SER A 5 43.76 34.43 51.29
CA SER A 5 43.41 33.79 50.02
C SER A 5 41.93 33.42 49.95
N ALA A 6 41.32 33.04 51.07
CA ALA A 6 39.92 32.58 51.11
C ALA A 6 38.91 33.74 50.96
N GLU A 7 39.26 34.95 51.39
CA GLU A 7 38.39 36.13 51.30
C GLU A 7 38.33 36.72 49.89
N LYS A 8 39.42 36.59 49.13
CA LYS A 8 39.51 37.03 47.73
C LYS A 8 38.70 36.13 46.77
N GLU A 9 38.51 34.86 47.13
CA GLU A 9 37.78 33.90 46.30
C GLU A 9 36.25 34.04 46.45
N ARG A 10 35.75 34.36 47.66
CA ARG A 10 34.31 34.61 47.91
C ARG A 10 33.77 35.87 47.23
N THR A 11 34.58 36.93 47.15
CA THR A 11 34.19 38.20 46.52
C THR A 11 34.21 38.10 44.98
N SER A 12 35.13 37.30 44.43
CA SER A 12 35.16 36.99 42.99
C SER A 12 33.91 36.23 42.53
N LEU A 13 33.51 35.16 43.23
CA LEU A 13 32.35 34.35 42.87
C LEU A 13 31.01 35.14 42.92
N GLY A 14 30.86 36.05 43.87
CA GLY A 14 29.67 36.94 43.95
C GLY A 14 29.65 38.01 42.86
N PHE A 15 30.81 38.44 42.36
CA PHE A 15 30.91 39.41 41.28
C PHE A 15 30.56 38.77 39.92
N TRP A 16 31.02 37.54 39.67
CA TRP A 16 30.68 36.81 38.45
C TRP A 16 29.19 36.43 38.38
N SER A 17 28.55 36.08 39.51
CA SER A 17 27.11 35.83 39.53
C SER A 17 26.30 37.11 39.25
N PHE A 18 26.64 38.24 39.85
CA PHE A 18 25.97 39.52 39.57
C PHE A 18 26.15 40.00 38.12
N LEU A 19 27.34 39.82 37.55
CA LEU A 19 27.67 40.27 36.20
C LEU A 19 27.00 39.41 35.11
N LEU A 20 26.70 38.14 35.41
CA LEU A 20 25.90 37.25 34.55
C LEU A 20 24.39 37.43 34.75
N GLN A 21 23.93 37.78 35.95
CA GLN A 21 22.51 37.83 36.29
C GLN A 21 21.83 39.16 35.88
N ALA A 22 22.55 40.28 35.95
CA ALA A 22 22.05 41.58 35.50
C ALA A 22 21.65 41.65 34.00
N PRO A 23 22.43 41.13 33.02
CA PRO A 23 21.99 41.09 31.63
C PRO A 23 20.86 40.09 31.42
N PHE A 24 20.79 39.01 32.21
CA PHE A 24 19.73 38.02 32.14
C PHE A 24 18.37 38.61 32.55
N ASP A 25 18.33 39.36 33.65
CA ASP A 25 17.11 40.03 34.12
C ASP A 25 16.67 41.15 33.17
N PHE A 26 17.61 41.86 32.54
CA PHE A 26 17.31 42.91 31.56
C PHE A 26 16.74 42.31 30.26
N VAL A 27 17.32 41.22 29.77
CA VAL A 27 16.80 40.44 28.63
C VAL A 27 15.44 39.85 28.97
N TRP A 28 15.24 39.36 30.19
CA TRP A 28 13.97 38.80 30.66
C TRP A 28 12.86 39.87 30.72
N GLN A 29 13.15 41.07 31.21
CA GLN A 29 12.20 42.18 31.22
C GLN A 29 11.88 42.69 29.81
N TYR A 30 12.86 42.68 28.90
CA TYR A 30 12.65 43.03 27.50
C TYR A 30 11.80 41.97 26.78
N LEU A 31 12.05 40.67 27.04
CA LEU A 31 11.21 39.56 26.57
C LEU A 31 9.77 39.64 27.09
N ARG A 32 9.59 40.07 28.35
CA ARG A 32 8.28 40.18 29.00
C ARG A 32 7.37 41.22 28.36
N ARG A 33 7.92 42.15 27.58
CA ARG A 33 7.16 43.15 26.81
C ARG A 33 6.70 42.63 25.45
N TYR A 34 7.36 41.59 24.93
CA TYR A 34 7.04 40.93 23.66
C TYR A 34 6.41 39.53 23.83
N THR A 35 6.16 39.11 25.08
CA THR A 35 5.77 37.74 25.48
C THR A 35 4.63 37.10 24.68
N PRO A 36 3.49 37.76 24.39
CA PRO A 36 2.40 37.06 23.71
C PRO A 36 2.80 36.64 22.28
N ASN A 37 3.50 37.50 21.53
CA ASN A 37 3.94 37.21 20.17
C ASN A 37 5.16 36.28 20.12
N LEU A 38 6.09 36.41 21.08
CA LEU A 38 7.26 35.54 21.21
C LEU A 38 6.89 34.11 21.62
N VAL A 39 5.88 33.94 22.47
CA VAL A 39 5.38 32.61 22.86
C VAL A 39 4.77 31.91 21.65
N SER A 40 3.91 32.58 20.88
CA SER A 40 3.33 31.99 19.65
C SER A 40 4.39 31.67 18.60
N LEU A 41 5.41 32.51 18.43
CA LEU A 41 6.52 32.27 17.49
C LEU A 41 7.40 31.10 17.94
N SER A 42 7.72 31.00 19.23
CA SER A 42 8.48 29.89 19.81
C SER A 42 7.74 28.57 19.66
N VAL A 43 6.43 28.57 19.93
CA VAL A 43 5.55 27.41 19.68
C VAL A 43 5.61 27.01 18.20
N PHE A 44 5.48 27.96 17.27
CA PHE A 44 5.57 27.68 15.83
C PHE A 44 6.92 27.06 15.45
N LEU A 45 8.03 27.60 15.96
CA LEU A 45 9.39 27.14 15.69
C LEU A 45 9.63 25.70 16.17
N ILE A 46 9.00 25.30 17.29
CA ILE A 46 9.12 23.95 17.85
C ILE A 46 8.19 22.97 17.13
N PHE A 47 6.98 23.39 16.76
CA PHE A 47 6.02 22.48 16.12
C PHE A 47 6.28 22.24 14.62
N ILE A 48 6.84 23.21 13.87
CA ILE A 48 7.22 22.99 12.46
C ILE A 48 8.11 21.73 12.26
N PRO A 49 9.24 21.56 12.98
CA PRO A 49 10.09 20.39 12.76
C PRO A 49 9.40 19.09 13.19
N ILE A 50 8.54 19.12 14.20
CA ILE A 50 7.74 17.97 14.62
C ILE A 50 6.75 17.59 13.51
N ILE A 51 6.02 18.57 12.96
CA ILE A 51 5.08 18.34 11.85
C ILE A 51 5.80 17.80 10.61
N CYS A 52 6.98 18.34 10.30
CA CYS A 52 7.80 17.89 9.17
C CYS A 52 8.25 16.43 9.34
N THR A 53 8.72 16.05 10.54
CA THR A 53 9.15 14.67 10.80
C THR A 53 8.00 13.68 10.73
N ILE A 54 6.83 13.99 11.30
CA ILE A 54 5.65 13.12 11.22
C ILE A 54 5.14 13.02 9.77
N SER A 55 5.18 14.11 9.00
CA SER A 55 4.82 14.12 7.58
C SER A 55 5.76 13.24 6.73
N LEU A 56 7.07 13.37 6.92
CA LEU A 56 8.05 12.51 6.24
C LEU A 56 7.86 11.04 6.64
N TYR A 57 7.61 10.78 7.92
CA TYR A 57 7.36 9.43 8.42
C TYR A 57 6.11 8.81 7.78
N ALA A 58 5.03 9.57 7.63
CA ALA A 58 3.84 9.12 6.91
C ALA A 58 4.15 8.78 5.44
N GLY A 59 4.96 9.59 4.76
CA GLY A 59 5.44 9.30 3.41
C GLY A 59 6.25 8.00 3.33
N VAL A 60 7.15 7.78 4.29
CA VAL A 60 7.96 6.54 4.37
C VAL A 60 7.08 5.31 4.62
N ILE A 61 6.09 5.41 5.50
CA ILE A 61 5.12 4.33 5.74
C ILE A 61 4.38 3.97 4.45
N VAL A 62 3.90 4.97 3.70
CA VAL A 62 3.18 4.70 2.46
C VAL A 62 4.10 4.00 1.45
N TRP A 63 5.35 4.43 1.34
CA TRP A 63 6.33 3.82 0.44
C TRP A 63 6.65 2.37 0.85
N SER A 64 6.86 2.10 2.14
CA SER A 64 7.17 0.75 2.62
C SER A 64 6.00 -0.23 2.49
N ASN A 65 4.76 0.27 2.52
CA ASN A 65 3.55 -0.54 2.34
C ASN A 65 3.16 -0.75 0.86
N VAL A 66 3.94 -0.23 -0.09
CA VAL A 66 3.68 -0.48 -1.51
C VAL A 66 3.92 -1.96 -1.80
N ALA A 67 2.91 -2.60 -2.38
CA ALA A 67 2.99 -4.00 -2.74
C ALA A 67 4.08 -4.23 -3.81
N VAL A 68 5.04 -5.11 -3.48
CA VAL A 68 6.21 -5.40 -4.32
C VAL A 68 6.04 -6.77 -4.97
N GLY A 69 6.44 -6.88 -6.24
CA GLY A 69 6.52 -8.16 -6.92
C GLY A 69 7.67 -9.01 -6.37
N TRP A 70 7.67 -10.30 -6.69
CA TRP A 70 8.74 -11.21 -6.28
C TRP A 70 9.41 -11.83 -7.50
N GLN A 71 10.65 -12.24 -7.34
CA GLN A 71 11.41 -12.99 -8.35
C GLN A 71 12.24 -14.05 -7.64
N ILE A 72 12.15 -15.28 -8.11
CA ILE A 72 12.95 -16.39 -7.61
C ILE A 72 13.73 -17.07 -8.75
N PRO A 73 14.99 -17.47 -8.53
CA PRO A 73 15.71 -18.29 -9.49
C PRO A 73 15.16 -19.72 -9.51
N LEU A 74 15.11 -20.32 -10.69
CA LEU A 74 14.75 -21.72 -10.89
C LEU A 74 15.99 -22.49 -11.35
N TYR A 75 16.43 -23.43 -10.54
CA TYR A 75 17.53 -24.33 -10.89
C TYR A 75 16.96 -25.55 -11.59
N LEU A 76 17.18 -25.63 -12.90
CA LEU A 76 16.70 -26.74 -13.72
C LEU A 76 17.59 -27.96 -13.54
N GLN A 77 16.97 -29.10 -13.31
CA GLN A 77 17.60 -30.42 -13.24
C GLN A 77 17.51 -31.08 -14.61
N TYR A 78 18.66 -31.57 -15.09
CA TYR A 78 18.82 -32.25 -16.37
C TYR A 78 19.20 -33.71 -16.11
N GLY A 79 18.82 -34.62 -17.00
CA GLY A 79 19.20 -36.04 -16.95
C GLY A 79 18.30 -36.96 -16.10
N ASP A 80 17.71 -36.45 -15.02
CA ASP A 80 16.86 -37.28 -14.15
C ASP A 80 15.46 -37.56 -14.74
N ALA A 81 14.94 -36.61 -15.52
CA ALA A 81 13.65 -36.74 -16.17
C ALA A 81 13.73 -36.46 -17.68
N VAL A 82 12.67 -36.87 -18.37
CA VAL A 82 12.43 -36.69 -19.81
C VAL A 82 12.53 -35.22 -20.25
N GLN A 83 12.17 -34.29 -19.37
CA GLN A 83 12.22 -32.84 -19.58
C GLN A 83 12.97 -32.20 -18.41
N PRO A 84 13.72 -31.11 -18.67
CA PRO A 84 14.21 -30.22 -17.64
C PRO A 84 13.09 -29.78 -16.70
N TYR A 85 13.30 -29.97 -15.40
CA TYR A 85 12.34 -29.59 -14.37
C TYR A 85 13.02 -28.86 -13.22
N SER A 86 12.24 -28.09 -12.48
CA SER A 86 12.72 -27.39 -11.29
C SER A 86 11.65 -27.41 -10.21
N HIS A 87 12.10 -27.51 -8.97
CA HIS A 87 11.29 -27.39 -7.77
C HIS A 87 11.80 -26.21 -6.96
N ALA A 88 10.90 -25.30 -6.60
CA ALA A 88 11.24 -24.15 -5.78
C ALA A 88 10.11 -23.87 -4.78
N VAL A 89 10.44 -23.18 -3.69
CA VAL A 89 9.48 -22.72 -2.70
C VAL A 89 9.49 -21.20 -2.73
N LEU A 90 8.29 -20.61 -2.85
CA LEU A 90 8.09 -19.17 -2.75
C LEU A 90 7.73 -18.88 -1.31
N GLU A 91 8.58 -18.10 -0.66
CA GLU A 91 8.36 -17.61 0.70
C GLU A 91 7.83 -16.17 0.67
N ASP A 92 7.24 -15.75 1.79
CA ASP A 92 6.78 -14.37 2.03
C ASP A 92 5.80 -13.81 0.98
N LEU A 93 4.95 -14.67 0.41
CA LEU A 93 3.88 -14.24 -0.47
C LEU A 93 2.76 -13.55 0.30
N SER A 94 2.27 -12.42 -0.22
CA SER A 94 1.03 -11.84 0.31
C SER A 94 -0.17 -12.66 -0.15
N SER A 95 -0.90 -13.27 0.79
CA SER A 95 -2.07 -14.13 0.54
C SER A 95 -3.23 -13.42 -0.16
N ARG A 96 -3.31 -12.08 -0.01
CA ARG A 96 -4.41 -11.25 -0.54
C ARG A 96 -4.06 -10.54 -1.85
N GLN A 97 -2.79 -10.56 -2.27
CA GLN A 97 -2.37 -9.85 -3.48
C GLN A 97 -2.55 -10.72 -4.71
N THR A 98 -2.86 -10.05 -5.83
CA THR A 98 -3.03 -10.69 -7.14
C THR A 98 -1.74 -10.52 -7.94
N TYR A 99 -1.24 -11.62 -8.49
CA TYR A 99 0.00 -11.64 -9.26
C TYR A 99 -0.22 -12.19 -10.67
N ASN A 100 0.46 -11.60 -11.63
CA ASN A 100 0.70 -12.18 -12.95
C ASN A 100 2.03 -12.91 -12.88
N ILE A 101 2.00 -14.23 -13.09
CA ILE A 101 3.18 -15.09 -12.99
C ILE A 101 3.79 -15.23 -14.38
N VAL A 102 5.05 -14.82 -14.51
CA VAL A 102 5.84 -14.88 -15.73
C VAL A 102 7.03 -15.80 -15.50
N LEU A 103 7.20 -16.78 -16.38
CA LEU A 103 8.41 -17.61 -16.43
C LEU A 103 9.38 -16.93 -17.38
N GLN A 104 10.50 -16.45 -16.84
CA GLN A 104 11.59 -15.86 -17.62
C GLN A 104 12.68 -16.90 -17.83
N LEU A 105 12.98 -17.18 -19.09
CA LEU A 105 14.04 -18.09 -19.51
C LEU A 105 15.13 -17.31 -20.24
N VAL A 106 16.38 -17.62 -19.92
CA VAL A 106 17.55 -17.13 -20.65
C VAL A 106 18.17 -18.33 -21.33
N VAL A 107 18.22 -18.30 -22.65
CA VAL A 107 18.53 -19.42 -23.52
C VAL A 107 19.71 -19.03 -24.41
N PRO A 108 20.77 -19.85 -24.53
CA PRO A 108 21.84 -19.56 -25.46
C PRO A 108 21.35 -19.65 -26.91
N SER A 109 21.84 -18.73 -27.75
CA SER A 109 21.54 -18.61 -29.18
C SER A 109 22.24 -19.71 -29.99
N THR A 110 21.93 -20.97 -29.72
CA THR A 110 22.46 -22.14 -30.44
C THR A 110 21.46 -22.66 -31.46
N ASP A 111 21.95 -23.24 -32.56
CA ASP A 111 21.09 -23.79 -33.61
C ASP A 111 20.16 -24.89 -33.06
N ALA A 112 20.63 -25.70 -32.12
CA ALA A 112 19.82 -26.71 -31.44
C ALA A 112 18.59 -26.12 -30.71
N ASN A 113 18.75 -24.97 -30.05
CA ASN A 113 17.64 -24.30 -29.36
C ASN A 113 16.65 -23.67 -30.34
N PHE A 114 17.12 -23.20 -31.49
CA PHE A 114 16.24 -22.69 -32.55
C PHE A 114 15.50 -23.82 -33.29
N ALA A 115 16.17 -24.94 -33.52
CA ALA A 115 15.61 -26.11 -34.18
C ALA A 115 14.56 -26.85 -33.33
N LEU A 116 14.60 -26.72 -32.00
CA LEU A 116 13.56 -27.20 -31.08
C LEU A 116 12.15 -26.69 -31.46
N GLY A 117 12.09 -25.49 -32.02
CA GLY A 117 10.84 -24.84 -32.43
C GLY A 117 9.92 -24.58 -31.25
N ASN A 118 8.64 -24.93 -31.39
CA ASN A 118 7.66 -24.79 -30.32
C ASN A 118 7.91 -25.84 -29.23
N PHE A 119 8.00 -25.37 -27.99
CA PHE A 119 8.07 -26.20 -26.79
C PHE A 119 7.00 -25.80 -25.78
N MET A 120 6.71 -26.69 -24.84
CA MET A 120 5.70 -26.44 -23.80
C MET A 120 6.35 -26.17 -22.46
N ASN A 121 5.75 -25.26 -21.70
CA ASN A 121 6.12 -24.95 -20.33
C ASN A 121 4.95 -25.33 -19.45
N SER A 122 5.19 -26.14 -18.42
CA SER A 122 4.19 -26.51 -17.43
C SER A 122 4.57 -25.91 -16.10
N LEU A 123 3.65 -25.21 -15.47
CA LEU A 123 3.78 -24.67 -14.13
C LEU A 123 2.69 -25.30 -13.26
N ARG A 124 3.10 -25.86 -12.12
CA ARG A 124 2.20 -26.33 -11.07
C ARG A 124 2.53 -25.56 -9.79
N LEU A 125 1.51 -24.94 -9.21
CA LEU A 125 1.58 -24.27 -7.93
C LEU A 125 0.82 -25.13 -6.92
N SER A 126 1.45 -25.44 -5.80
CA SER A 126 0.85 -26.21 -4.72
C SER A 126 1.13 -25.59 -3.35
N THR A 127 0.22 -25.81 -2.41
CA THR A 127 0.43 -25.47 -1.00
C THR A 127 1.42 -26.46 -0.37
N ILE A 128 1.99 -26.12 0.79
CA ILE A 128 2.83 -27.04 1.59
C ILE A 128 2.09 -28.37 1.88
N ASN A 129 0.77 -28.33 2.00
CA ASN A 129 -0.07 -29.52 2.21
C ASN A 129 -0.29 -30.35 0.92
N ASN A 130 0.50 -30.10 -0.14
CA ASN A 130 0.38 -30.70 -1.47
C ASN A 130 -0.97 -30.48 -2.16
N GLU A 131 -1.77 -29.53 -1.69
CA GLU A 131 -2.98 -29.10 -2.38
C GLU A 131 -2.59 -28.31 -3.63
N THR A 132 -3.17 -28.66 -4.78
CA THR A 132 -2.83 -28.00 -6.04
C THR A 132 -3.66 -26.73 -6.22
N LEU A 133 -2.99 -25.58 -6.21
CA LEU A 133 -3.63 -24.27 -6.38
C LEU A 133 -3.90 -23.97 -7.86
N ALA A 134 -2.92 -24.26 -8.72
CA ALA A 134 -3.07 -24.06 -10.15
C ALA A 134 -2.13 -24.95 -10.96
N ILE A 135 -2.60 -25.38 -12.13
CA ILE A 135 -1.79 -26.04 -13.15
C ILE A 135 -2.01 -25.30 -14.46
N VAL A 136 -0.94 -24.81 -15.08
CA VAL A 136 -1.02 -24.13 -16.36
C VAL A 136 0.07 -24.61 -17.30
N ARG A 137 -0.27 -24.66 -18.59
CA ARG A 137 0.63 -25.04 -19.68
C ARG A 137 0.63 -23.96 -20.75
N ARG A 138 1.81 -23.47 -21.14
CA ARG A 138 1.98 -22.42 -22.16
C ARG A 138 3.01 -22.82 -23.22
N PRO A 139 2.69 -22.70 -24.51
CA PRO A 139 3.67 -22.86 -25.56
C PRO A 139 4.61 -21.65 -25.59
N ALA A 140 5.86 -21.90 -25.97
CA ALA A 140 6.83 -20.86 -26.28
C ALA A 140 7.74 -21.33 -27.42
N ILE A 141 8.44 -20.38 -28.04
CA ILE A 141 9.39 -20.64 -29.11
C ILE A 141 10.62 -19.76 -28.89
N VAL A 142 11.80 -20.32 -29.15
CA VAL A 142 13.05 -19.56 -29.14
C VAL A 142 13.19 -18.89 -30.50
N ILE A 143 13.18 -17.57 -30.53
CA ILE A 143 13.35 -16.81 -31.77
C ILE A 143 14.80 -16.32 -31.84
N PRO A 144 15.49 -16.51 -32.98
CA PRO A 144 16.82 -15.96 -33.18
C PRO A 144 16.83 -14.45 -32.93
N PRO A 145 17.76 -13.93 -32.12
CA PRO A 145 17.84 -12.50 -31.87
C PRO A 145 18.17 -11.77 -33.17
N LYS A 146 17.38 -10.72 -33.46
CA LYS A 146 17.62 -9.85 -34.61
C LYS A 146 18.75 -8.88 -34.23
N SER A 147 19.96 -9.10 -34.76
CA SER A 147 21.03 -8.12 -34.63
C SER A 147 20.78 -6.96 -35.62
N PRO A 148 20.90 -5.70 -35.20
CA PRO A 148 21.08 -4.63 -36.18
C PRO A 148 22.34 -4.91 -36.98
N TYR A 149 22.35 -4.56 -38.27
CA TYR A 149 23.36 -4.92 -39.28
C TYR A 149 24.85 -4.67 -38.88
N PHE A 150 25.12 -3.95 -37.80
CA PHE A 150 26.46 -3.58 -37.31
C PHE A 150 26.81 -4.09 -35.89
N SER A 151 25.92 -4.84 -35.22
CA SER A 151 26.22 -5.41 -33.89
C SER A 151 26.33 -6.92 -33.96
N GLY A 152 27.23 -7.50 -33.16
CA GLY A 152 27.38 -8.96 -33.05
C GLY A 152 26.07 -9.62 -32.63
N LYS A 153 25.81 -10.84 -33.11
CA LYS A 153 24.65 -11.63 -32.70
C LYS A 153 24.73 -11.89 -31.19
N PRO A 154 23.71 -11.53 -30.39
CA PRO A 154 23.80 -11.75 -28.95
C PRO A 154 23.77 -13.25 -28.66
N HIS A 155 24.67 -13.67 -27.79
CA HIS A 155 24.86 -15.08 -27.43
C HIS A 155 23.72 -15.64 -26.57
N LEU A 156 22.94 -14.77 -25.93
CA LEU A 156 21.81 -15.12 -25.06
C LEU A 156 20.53 -14.46 -25.55
N ALA A 157 19.44 -15.21 -25.54
CA ALA A 157 18.09 -14.75 -25.82
C ALA A 157 17.25 -14.88 -24.55
N THR A 158 16.52 -13.81 -24.20
CA THR A 158 15.59 -13.80 -23.06
C THR A 158 14.16 -13.98 -23.56
N ILE A 159 13.44 -14.91 -22.95
CA ILE A 159 12.06 -15.27 -23.29
C ILE A 159 11.21 -15.13 -22.05
N ASP A 160 10.21 -14.25 -22.10
CA ASP A 160 9.25 -14.06 -21.01
C ASP A 160 7.91 -14.71 -21.38
N ILE A 161 7.50 -15.71 -20.61
CA ILE A 161 6.33 -16.54 -20.89
C ILE A 161 5.26 -16.27 -19.83
N PRO A 162 4.12 -15.65 -20.18
CA PRO A 162 3.05 -15.38 -19.23
C PRO A 162 2.34 -16.69 -18.86
N MET A 163 2.58 -17.19 -17.65
CA MET A 163 2.04 -18.46 -17.19
C MET A 163 0.62 -18.27 -16.66
N LEU A 164 0.44 -17.43 -15.63
CA LEU A 164 -0.86 -17.15 -15.01
C LEU A 164 -1.13 -15.65 -14.98
N ASP A 165 -2.41 -15.29 -15.17
CA ASP A 165 -2.90 -13.93 -15.01
C ASP A 165 -3.77 -13.83 -13.75
N SER A 166 -3.55 -12.80 -12.94
CA SER A 166 -4.33 -12.48 -11.74
C SER A 166 -4.48 -13.64 -10.72
N PHE A 167 -3.41 -14.40 -10.50
CA PHE A 167 -3.35 -15.46 -9.52
C PHE A 167 -3.36 -14.91 -8.08
N VAL A 168 -4.14 -15.53 -7.20
CA VAL A 168 -4.17 -15.24 -5.76
C VAL A 168 -3.64 -16.47 -5.02
N PRO A 169 -2.51 -16.38 -4.30
CA PRO A 169 -1.88 -17.54 -3.68
C PRO A 169 -2.68 -18.11 -2.51
N GLY A 170 -3.44 -17.29 -1.76
CA GLY A 170 -4.20 -17.72 -0.58
C GLY A 170 -3.35 -18.13 0.63
N SER A 171 -2.09 -18.52 0.40
CA SER A 171 -1.07 -18.90 1.38
C SER A 171 0.14 -17.96 1.29
N THR A 172 0.91 -17.87 2.36
CA THR A 172 2.21 -17.16 2.38
C THR A 172 3.35 -17.99 1.79
N LYS A 173 3.19 -19.31 1.74
CA LYS A 173 4.17 -20.25 1.19
C LYS A 173 3.53 -21.11 0.11
N VAL A 174 4.16 -21.16 -1.05
CA VAL A 174 3.69 -21.93 -2.23
C VAL A 174 4.87 -22.68 -2.83
N THR A 175 4.71 -23.98 -3.02
CA THR A 175 5.64 -24.84 -3.73
C THR A 175 5.36 -24.76 -5.23
N VAL A 176 6.42 -24.75 -6.02
CA VAL A 176 6.36 -24.56 -7.46
C VAL A 176 7.14 -25.63 -8.18
N ASP A 177 6.45 -26.32 -9.07
CA ASP A 177 7.04 -27.28 -9.99
C ASP A 177 6.95 -26.73 -11.41
N VAL A 178 8.11 -26.55 -12.04
CA VAL A 178 8.21 -26.10 -13.44
C VAL A 178 8.79 -27.21 -14.28
N LYS A 179 8.20 -27.46 -15.45
CA LYS A 179 8.73 -28.39 -16.46
C LYS A 179 8.80 -27.68 -17.80
N ILE A 180 9.95 -27.78 -18.47
CA ILE A 180 10.23 -27.06 -19.71
C ILE A 180 10.65 -28.06 -20.78
N GLY A 181 10.11 -27.92 -21.99
CA GLY A 181 10.52 -28.70 -23.14
C GLY A 181 9.36 -29.42 -23.81
N ARG A 182 9.69 -30.39 -24.66
CA ARG A 182 8.68 -31.15 -25.40
C ARG A 182 8.32 -32.45 -24.66
N GLN A 183 7.02 -32.77 -24.68
CA GLN A 183 6.45 -34.01 -24.10
C GLN A 183 6.28 -35.13 -25.12
N ASP A 184 6.78 -34.93 -26.33
CA ASP A 184 6.69 -35.93 -27.37
C ASP A 184 7.68 -37.09 -27.15
N VAL A 185 7.33 -38.23 -27.72
CA VAL A 185 8.09 -39.48 -27.62
C VAL A 185 9.33 -39.46 -28.55
N TRP A 186 9.50 -38.40 -29.33
CA TRP A 186 10.58 -38.27 -30.31
C TRP A 186 11.91 -38.05 -29.58
N ARG A 187 12.89 -38.93 -29.84
CA ARG A 187 14.19 -38.92 -29.15
C ARG A 187 15.13 -37.84 -29.67
N SER A 188 15.02 -37.50 -30.95
CA SER A 188 15.81 -36.45 -31.59
C SER A 188 14.96 -35.68 -32.59
N LEU A 189 15.30 -34.41 -32.76
CA LEU A 189 14.85 -33.60 -33.88
C LEU A 189 15.86 -33.75 -35.01
N GLY A 190 15.37 -34.15 -36.19
CA GLY A 190 16.12 -34.21 -37.45
C GLY A 190 17.58 -34.67 -37.33
N HIS A 191 18.49 -33.69 -37.29
CA HIS A 191 19.94 -33.85 -37.36
C HIS A 191 20.62 -34.32 -36.06
N GLY A 192 19.85 -34.84 -35.08
CA GLY A 192 20.37 -35.31 -33.79
C GLY A 192 20.28 -34.26 -32.68
N GLU A 193 19.50 -33.20 -32.87
CA GLU A 193 19.24 -32.22 -31.83
C GLU A 193 18.40 -32.85 -30.71
N GLY A 194 18.75 -32.53 -29.46
CA GLY A 194 18.09 -33.07 -28.28
C GLY A 194 16.63 -32.62 -28.16
N ARG A 195 15.82 -33.41 -27.44
CA ARG A 195 14.43 -33.07 -27.09
C ARG A 195 14.32 -31.92 -26.08
N GLU A 196 15.43 -31.60 -25.43
CA GLU A 196 15.50 -30.64 -24.33
C GLU A 196 15.92 -29.25 -24.79
N LEU A 197 15.39 -28.25 -24.09
CA LEU A 197 15.82 -26.87 -24.26
C LEU A 197 17.05 -26.63 -23.39
N ASN A 198 18.14 -26.18 -24.00
CA ASN A 198 19.30 -25.72 -23.25
C ASN A 198 18.96 -24.36 -22.65
N VAL A 199 18.96 -24.25 -21.33
CA VAL A 199 18.62 -23.00 -20.61
C VAL A 199 19.85 -22.60 -19.80
N TYR A 200 20.29 -21.37 -19.97
CA TYR A 200 21.38 -20.79 -19.17
C TYR A 200 20.90 -20.45 -17.76
N SER A 201 19.75 -19.78 -17.65
CA SER A 201 19.12 -19.48 -16.36
C SER A 201 17.61 -19.38 -16.52
N ALA A 202 16.87 -19.85 -15.53
CA ALA A 202 15.42 -19.66 -15.44
C ALA A 202 15.07 -18.89 -14.16
N SER A 203 14.05 -18.06 -14.23
CA SER A 203 13.49 -17.39 -13.06
C SER A 203 11.99 -17.28 -13.17
N LEU A 204 11.31 -17.34 -12.04
CA LEU A 204 9.88 -17.11 -11.94
C LEU A 204 9.64 -15.75 -11.33
N LYS A 205 8.79 -14.94 -11.98
CA LYS A 205 8.46 -13.59 -11.54
C LYS A 205 6.97 -13.50 -11.25
N GLY A 206 6.62 -12.99 -10.09
CA GLY A 206 5.26 -12.56 -9.76
C GLY A 206 5.16 -11.05 -9.86
N ILE A 207 4.65 -10.56 -10.98
CA ILE A 207 4.40 -9.14 -11.20
C ILE A 207 3.03 -8.83 -10.60
N LEU A 208 2.86 -7.69 -9.93
CA LEU A 208 1.54 -7.33 -9.42
C LEU A 208 0.53 -7.13 -10.55
N ALA A 209 -0.64 -7.75 -10.41
CA ALA A 209 -1.77 -7.49 -11.29
C ALA A 209 -2.39 -6.14 -10.89
N HIS A 210 -1.88 -5.06 -11.49
CA HIS A 210 -2.37 -3.71 -11.23
C HIS A 210 -3.82 -3.55 -11.72
N LYS A 211 -4.78 -3.54 -10.80
CA LYS A 211 -6.18 -3.16 -11.08
C LYS A 211 -6.57 -1.93 -10.25
N GLY A 212 -7.12 -0.93 -10.93
CA GLY A 212 -7.63 0.30 -10.31
C GLY A 212 -6.57 1.19 -9.65
N ILE A 213 -6.99 1.96 -8.64
CA ILE A 213 -6.16 2.99 -7.96
C ILE A 213 -4.92 2.37 -7.29
N ARG A 214 -5.03 1.14 -6.75
CA ARG A 214 -3.88 0.40 -6.19
C ARG A 214 -2.79 0.13 -7.22
N GLY A 215 -3.17 -0.05 -8.48
CA GLY A 215 -2.23 -0.18 -9.60
C GLY A 215 -1.42 1.08 -9.85
N LEU A 216 -2.03 2.25 -9.69
CA LEU A 216 -1.37 3.54 -9.87
C LEU A 216 -0.36 3.82 -8.74
N VAL A 217 -0.74 3.51 -7.50
CA VAL A 217 0.13 3.64 -6.31
C VAL A 217 1.38 2.78 -6.44
N THR A 218 1.21 1.55 -6.91
CA THR A 218 2.31 0.59 -7.08
C THR A 218 3.23 0.93 -8.25
N ARG A 219 2.72 1.61 -9.29
CA ARG A 219 3.53 2.06 -10.43
C ARG A 219 4.37 3.30 -10.12
N PHE A 220 3.89 4.20 -9.28
CA PHE A 220 4.58 5.46 -8.93
C PHE A 220 4.69 5.65 -7.41
N PRO A 221 5.42 4.77 -6.69
CA PRO A 221 5.49 4.78 -5.23
C PRO A 221 6.02 6.11 -4.66
N THR A 222 7.01 6.70 -5.32
CA THR A 222 7.63 7.96 -4.90
C THR A 222 6.68 9.15 -5.01
N VAL A 223 5.92 9.24 -6.10
CA VAL A 223 4.96 10.31 -6.33
C VAL A 223 3.84 10.26 -5.29
N PHE A 224 3.29 9.07 -5.02
CA PHE A 224 2.26 8.91 -3.99
C PHE A 224 2.78 9.19 -2.58
N SER A 225 4.00 8.77 -2.26
CA SER A 225 4.64 9.09 -0.98
C SER A 225 4.77 10.59 -0.77
N VAL A 226 5.25 11.34 -1.78
CA VAL A 226 5.36 12.80 -1.73
C VAL A 226 3.99 13.47 -1.59
N ILE A 227 3.00 13.06 -2.39
CA ILE A 227 1.64 13.60 -2.31
C ILE A 227 1.03 13.37 -0.92
N CYS A 228 1.15 12.16 -0.37
CA CYS A 228 0.66 11.86 0.98
C CYS A 228 1.37 12.69 2.05
N SER A 229 2.69 12.85 1.97
CA SER A 229 3.44 13.70 2.90
C SER A 229 2.99 15.17 2.83
N ALA A 230 2.76 15.69 1.62
CA ALA A 230 2.32 17.07 1.40
C ALA A 230 0.90 17.31 1.94
N ILE A 231 -0.03 16.37 1.71
CA ILE A 231 -1.40 16.45 2.25
C ILE A 231 -1.36 16.41 3.78
N PHE A 232 -0.58 15.49 4.36
CA PHE A 232 -0.48 15.36 5.81
C PHE A 232 0.16 16.59 6.46
N PHE A 233 1.20 17.14 5.82
CA PHE A 233 1.81 18.41 6.21
C PHE A 233 0.80 19.54 6.18
N ALA A 234 0.02 19.67 5.09
CA ALA A 234 -0.99 20.72 4.95
C ALA A 234 -2.09 20.61 6.01
N ILE A 235 -2.55 19.41 6.35
CA ILE A 235 -3.55 19.18 7.41
C ILE A 235 -3.00 19.59 8.77
N LEU A 236 -1.80 19.09 9.14
CA LEU A 236 -1.17 19.43 10.41
C LEU A 236 -0.86 20.93 10.52
N PHE A 237 -0.38 21.54 9.44
CA PHE A 237 -0.15 22.97 9.37
C PHE A 237 -1.45 23.76 9.52
N SER A 238 -2.54 23.32 8.89
CA SER A 238 -3.85 23.97 9.00
C SER A 238 -4.43 23.86 10.42
N ILE A 239 -4.26 22.71 11.10
CA ILE A 239 -4.67 22.54 12.49
C ILE A 239 -3.88 23.50 13.39
N LEU A 240 -2.56 23.56 13.20
CA LEU A 240 -1.70 24.45 13.97
C LEU A 240 -2.03 25.93 13.71
N ALA A 241 -2.28 26.30 12.46
CA ALA A 241 -2.73 27.64 12.11
C ALA A 241 -4.09 27.98 12.77
N ALA A 242 -5.07 27.07 12.73
CA ALA A 242 -6.38 27.27 13.33
C ALA A 242 -6.33 27.39 14.87
N CYS A 243 -5.44 26.65 15.54
CA CYS A 243 -5.27 26.74 16.99
C CYS A 243 -4.56 28.04 17.42
N LEU A 244 -3.69 28.61 16.58
CA LEU A 244 -2.86 29.76 16.94
C LEU A 244 -3.38 31.10 16.39
N LEU A 245 -4.17 31.11 15.31
CA LEU A 245 -4.77 32.32 14.74
C LEU A 245 -5.56 33.14 15.78
N PRO A 246 -6.44 32.51 16.60
CA PRO A 246 -7.22 33.24 17.61
C PRO A 246 -6.34 33.87 18.70
N SER A 247 -5.22 33.22 19.04
CA SER A 247 -4.28 33.73 20.05
C SER A 247 -3.53 34.98 19.57
N ILE A 248 -3.24 35.07 18.28
CA ILE A 248 -2.52 36.20 17.68
C ILE A 248 -3.49 37.37 17.37
N LEU A 249 -4.68 37.09 16.83
CA LEU A 249 -5.67 38.14 16.52
C LEU A 249 -6.37 38.69 17.78
N GLY A 250 -6.61 37.85 18.79
CA GLY A 250 -7.29 38.24 20.03
C GLY A 250 -6.50 39.23 20.89
N SER A 251 -5.16 39.22 20.84
CA SER A 251 -4.35 40.16 21.63
C SER A 251 -4.38 41.59 21.10
N THR A 252 -4.76 41.79 19.83
CA THR A 252 -4.83 43.12 19.20
C THR A 252 -6.08 43.91 19.59
N SER A 253 -7.15 43.26 20.08
CA SER A 253 -8.45 43.93 20.32
C SER A 253 -8.61 44.49 21.74
N SER A 254 -7.66 44.27 22.66
CA SER A 254 -7.80 44.61 24.09
C SER A 254 -7.16 45.95 24.53
N ASN A 255 -6.59 46.75 23.61
CA ASN A 255 -5.84 47.97 23.98
C ASN A 255 -6.55 49.30 23.65
N ASN A 256 -7.82 49.30 23.24
CA ASN A 256 -8.55 50.53 22.87
C ASN A 256 -9.93 50.67 23.53
N ILE A 257 -10.05 50.35 24.83
CA ILE A 257 -11.20 50.82 25.62
C ILE A 257 -10.65 51.68 26.75
N ILE A 258 -10.45 52.95 26.43
CA ILE A 258 -10.29 54.03 27.41
C ILE A 258 -11.65 54.19 28.09
N GLU A 259 -11.70 53.82 29.36
CA GLU A 259 -12.81 54.11 30.28
C GLU A 259 -12.83 55.62 30.58
N PRO A 260 -13.90 56.37 30.26
CA PRO A 260 -13.98 57.77 30.65
C PRO A 260 -14.33 57.85 32.14
N SER A 261 -13.37 58.32 32.93
CA SER A 261 -13.55 58.73 34.32
C SER A 261 -14.71 59.72 34.47
N LYS A 262 -15.78 59.33 35.17
CA LYS A 262 -16.79 60.28 35.67
C LYS A 262 -16.34 60.85 37.03
N PRO A 263 -16.35 62.17 37.21
CA PRO A 263 -16.05 62.77 38.50
C PRO A 263 -17.26 62.67 39.44
N PHE A 264 -16.91 62.54 40.71
CA PHE A 264 -17.73 62.56 41.90
C PHE A 264 -18.33 63.95 42.11
N ASP A 265 -19.64 64.05 42.28
CA ASP A 265 -20.27 65.19 42.96
C ASP A 265 -21.42 64.68 43.82
N GLY A 266 -21.45 65.15 45.07
CA GLY A 266 -22.37 64.70 46.10
C GLY A 266 -23.32 65.80 46.50
N SER A 267 -24.61 65.48 46.59
CA SER A 267 -25.52 66.23 47.46
C SER A 267 -26.72 65.36 47.85
N GLU A 268 -26.97 65.39 49.15
CA GLU A 268 -27.86 64.59 49.97
C GLU A 268 -29.24 65.26 50.09
N HIS A 269 -30.34 64.49 49.92
CA HIS A 269 -31.53 64.49 50.82
C HIS A 269 -32.66 63.54 50.34
N GLN A 270 -33.14 62.74 51.30
CA GLN A 270 -34.33 61.85 51.37
C GLN A 270 -35.64 62.65 51.60
N PRO A 271 -36.86 62.06 51.81
CA PRO A 271 -37.49 60.80 51.35
C PRO A 271 -39.01 60.93 50.95
N SER A 272 -39.66 59.77 50.67
CA SER A 272 -41.12 59.47 50.70
C SER A 272 -41.90 59.76 49.39
N THR A 273 -42.81 58.94 48.84
CA THR A 273 -43.74 57.94 49.42
C THR A 273 -44.30 57.01 48.30
N VAL A 274 -44.50 55.72 48.62
CA VAL A 274 -45.29 54.65 47.95
C VAL A 274 -46.82 54.98 48.10
N PRO A 275 -47.87 54.31 47.57
CA PRO A 275 -48.01 52.96 46.98
C PRO A 275 -48.96 52.92 45.73
N ALA A 276 -49.49 51.85 45.14
CA ALA A 276 -49.67 50.43 45.46
C ALA A 276 -50.14 49.66 44.19
N GLU A 277 -50.38 48.36 44.37
CA GLU A 277 -51.14 47.40 43.54
C GLU A 277 -50.44 46.82 42.30
N GLY A 278 -50.35 45.51 42.13
CA GLY A 278 -50.91 44.41 42.91
C GLY A 278 -51.11 43.17 42.03
N GLN A 279 -50.92 42.00 42.64
CA GLN A 279 -51.38 40.67 42.23
C GLN A 279 -50.68 39.93 41.06
N PHE A 280 -49.68 39.13 41.45
CA PHE A 280 -49.63 37.70 41.07
C PHE A 280 -50.69 36.92 41.91
N PRO A 281 -51.10 35.71 41.48
CA PRO A 281 -50.47 34.54 42.11
C PRO A 281 -50.22 33.36 41.17
N ASP A 282 -49.31 32.53 41.69
CA ASP A 282 -48.87 31.20 41.27
C ASP A 282 -50.02 30.17 41.16
N ASP A 283 -49.81 29.07 40.44
CA ASP A 283 -49.43 27.76 41.01
C ASP A 283 -49.84 26.57 40.11
N SER A 284 -48.96 25.56 40.07
CA SER A 284 -49.26 24.12 39.90
C SER A 284 -49.86 23.67 38.54
N SER A 285 -49.83 22.43 38.04
CA SER A 285 -49.33 21.11 38.44
C SER A 285 -49.55 20.16 37.24
N SER A 286 -48.82 19.04 37.22
CA SER A 286 -48.86 17.85 36.36
C SER A 286 -50.18 17.38 35.75
N THR A 287 -50.13 16.74 34.57
CA THR A 287 -50.63 15.38 34.17
C THR A 287 -50.61 15.28 32.63
N GLU A 288 -49.86 14.35 32.01
CA GLU A 288 -50.21 12.97 31.63
C GLU A 288 -51.24 12.83 30.48
N THR A 289 -51.10 11.72 29.73
CA THR A 289 -51.96 11.15 28.66
C THR A 289 -51.93 11.84 27.27
N ASP A 290 -51.89 11.15 26.12
CA ASP A 290 -51.86 9.72 25.78
C ASP A 290 -51.53 9.56 24.27
N ALA A 291 -51.17 8.32 23.92
CA ALA A 291 -51.48 7.61 22.67
C ALA A 291 -50.66 7.78 21.35
N SER A 292 -50.09 6.63 20.98
CA SER A 292 -49.86 6.04 19.63
C SER A 292 -48.59 6.46 18.89
N ASP A 293 -47.52 5.66 18.78
CA ASP A 293 -47.36 4.20 18.67
C ASP A 293 -48.17 3.57 17.52
N GLN A 294 -47.51 3.37 16.38
CA GLN A 294 -47.34 2.05 15.75
C GLN A 294 -46.29 2.11 14.62
N GLN A 295 -45.16 1.48 14.90
CA GLN A 295 -44.31 0.83 13.90
C GLN A 295 -45.12 -0.27 13.22
N GLU A 296 -44.92 -0.46 11.91
CA GLU A 296 -45.00 -1.80 11.34
C GLU A 296 -43.88 -1.99 10.32
N GLU A 297 -42.93 -2.80 10.77
CA GLU A 297 -41.90 -3.49 10.03
C GLU A 297 -42.56 -4.71 9.37
N GLU A 298 -42.48 -4.86 8.05
CA GLU A 298 -42.59 -6.21 7.48
C GLU A 298 -41.72 -6.37 6.23
N GLU A 299 -40.77 -7.29 6.38
CA GLU A 299 -39.84 -7.81 5.41
C GLU A 299 -40.54 -8.89 4.55
N ALA A 300 -40.46 -8.79 3.21
CA ALA A 300 -39.94 -9.86 2.33
C ALA A 300 -40.47 -9.82 0.88
N LYS A 301 -39.50 -10.03 -0.03
CA LYS A 301 -39.57 -10.80 -1.30
C LYS A 301 -39.94 -10.10 -2.63
N PRO A 302 -39.51 -10.69 -3.77
CA PRO A 302 -38.63 -10.02 -4.72
C PRO A 302 -39.30 -9.62 -6.03
N SER A 303 -38.78 -8.58 -6.68
CA SER A 303 -39.28 -8.14 -7.99
C SER A 303 -38.69 -8.96 -9.14
N LYS A 304 -39.57 -9.68 -9.83
CA LYS A 304 -39.39 -10.17 -11.20
C LYS A 304 -40.28 -9.35 -12.14
N SER A 305 -39.68 -8.67 -13.12
CA SER A 305 -40.29 -8.41 -14.43
C SER A 305 -39.13 -8.46 -15.46
N ALA A 306 -39.05 -9.37 -16.43
CA ALA A 306 -39.94 -9.86 -17.49
C ALA A 306 -39.96 -8.97 -18.75
N ARG A 307 -39.15 -9.34 -19.77
CA ARG A 307 -39.58 -9.67 -21.16
C ARG A 307 -38.36 -9.67 -22.12
N ARG A 308 -37.99 -10.79 -22.75
CA ARG A 308 -38.61 -11.48 -23.91
C ARG A 308 -38.00 -11.00 -25.25
N ARG A 309 -36.99 -11.74 -25.74
CA ARG A 309 -36.72 -11.89 -27.19
C ARG A 309 -36.53 -13.37 -27.51
N LYS A 310 -37.30 -13.86 -28.49
CA LYS A 310 -37.58 -15.26 -28.80
C LYS A 310 -37.14 -15.54 -30.24
N ARG A 311 -36.66 -16.78 -30.49
CA ARG A 311 -36.56 -17.52 -31.77
C ARG A 311 -35.43 -17.08 -32.74
N ARG A 312 -34.74 -17.95 -33.49
CA ARG A 312 -35.07 -19.31 -33.99
C ARG A 312 -33.82 -20.03 -34.58
N SER A 313 -33.99 -21.33 -34.84
CA SER A 313 -33.24 -22.27 -35.73
C SER A 313 -32.25 -23.22 -35.01
N ALA A 314 -32.64 -24.46 -34.67
CA ALA A 314 -32.87 -25.65 -35.51
C ALA A 314 -31.55 -26.24 -36.06
N LYS A 315 -31.10 -27.37 -35.51
CA LYS A 315 -31.37 -28.73 -36.00
C LYS A 315 -30.31 -29.17 -37.02
N ASN A 316 -29.32 -29.95 -36.59
CA ASN A 316 -28.98 -31.14 -37.35
C ASN A 316 -28.51 -32.28 -36.45
N LYS A 317 -28.96 -33.48 -36.80
CA LYS A 317 -28.90 -34.75 -36.08
C LYS A 317 -28.21 -35.75 -37.02
N ASN A 318 -27.52 -36.73 -36.44
CA ASN A 318 -27.08 -38.00 -37.05
C ASN A 318 -25.83 -37.89 -37.94
N ALA A 319 -24.96 -38.90 -38.07
CA ALA A 319 -24.71 -40.18 -37.40
C ALA A 319 -23.43 -40.75 -38.08
N SER A 320 -22.63 -41.54 -37.36
CA SER A 320 -22.04 -42.78 -37.89
C SER A 320 -21.17 -43.43 -36.82
N GLU A 321 -21.79 -44.41 -36.18
CA GLU A 321 -21.21 -45.54 -35.50
C GLU A 321 -20.55 -46.46 -36.55
N VAL A 322 -19.26 -46.78 -36.41
CA VAL A 322 -18.67 -47.97 -37.04
C VAL A 322 -17.78 -48.68 -36.01
N SER A 323 -18.29 -49.82 -35.60
CA SER A 323 -17.65 -50.89 -34.85
C SER A 323 -16.95 -51.85 -35.81
N VAL A 324 -15.66 -52.14 -35.59
CA VAL A 324 -14.95 -53.38 -35.99
C VAL A 324 -13.73 -53.50 -35.03
N LYS A 325 -13.73 -54.34 -33.99
CA LYS A 325 -13.57 -55.81 -33.91
C LYS A 325 -12.10 -56.29 -34.07
N CYS A 326 -11.58 -56.85 -32.96
CA CYS A 326 -10.61 -57.95 -32.80
C CYS A 326 -9.33 -58.00 -33.65
N SER A 327 -8.18 -58.05 -32.96
CA SER A 327 -7.18 -59.10 -33.21
C SER A 327 -6.27 -59.31 -32.00
N LEU A 328 -6.59 -60.33 -31.22
CA LEU A 328 -5.65 -61.16 -30.47
C LEU A 328 -4.61 -61.71 -31.45
N ILE A 329 -3.31 -61.48 -31.20
CA ILE A 329 -2.25 -62.34 -31.75
C ILE A 329 -1.34 -62.75 -30.61
N HIS A 330 -1.46 -64.03 -30.32
CA HIS A 330 -0.57 -64.87 -29.54
C HIS A 330 0.51 -65.40 -30.49
N SER A 331 1.79 -65.38 -30.11
CA SER A 331 2.81 -66.30 -30.63
C SER A 331 4.12 -66.25 -29.86
N PRO A 332 4.94 -67.32 -29.93
CA PRO A 332 5.58 -67.89 -28.74
C PRO A 332 7.12 -67.86 -28.79
N HIS A 333 7.70 -68.30 -27.69
CA HIS A 333 9.02 -68.92 -27.53
C HIS A 333 9.84 -69.18 -28.81
N LYS A 334 11.10 -68.72 -28.79
CA LYS A 334 12.32 -69.47 -29.17
C LYS A 334 13.58 -68.61 -28.90
N TYR A 335 14.25 -68.85 -27.78
CA TYR A 335 15.59 -69.44 -27.64
C TYR A 335 16.06 -69.28 -26.19
#